data_AF-A0A512HC00-F1
#
_entry.id   AF-A0A512HC00-F1
#
_cell.length_a   1.000
_cell.length_b   1.000
_cell.length_c   1.000
_cell.angle_alpha   90.00
_cell.angle_beta   90.00
_cell.angle_gamma   90.00
#
_symmetry.space_group_name_H-M   'P 1'
#
loop_
_entity.id
_entity.type
_entity.pdbx_description
1 polymer ?
#
loop_
_entity_poly.entity_id
_entity_poly.type
_entity_poly.pdbx_seq_one_letter_code
_entity_poly.pdbx_strand_id
1 'polypeptide(L)' 'MGRPPKHDLSLWTVTDDWPHPVPVTEAEVEVFEYWFGELFGEIFDPSG' A
#
# COMPACT_ATOMS: atom_id res chain seq x y z
N MET A 1 29.20 19.99 17.80
CA MET A 1 28.42 18.91 17.15
C MET A 1 27.18 18.68 17.98
N GLY A 2 26.04 19.24 17.56
CA GLY A 2 24.77 19.21 18.30
C GLY A 2 23.90 18.02 17.92
N ARG A 3 23.14 17.49 18.88
CA ARG A 3 22.16 16.41 18.68
C ARG A 3 21.19 16.80 17.55
N PRO A 4 20.83 15.88 16.64
CA PRO A 4 19.82 16.16 15.62
C PRO A 4 18.51 16.63 16.28
N PRO A 5 17.78 17.58 15.67
CA PRO A 5 16.54 18.12 16.22
C PRO A 5 15.59 16.97 16.58
N LYS A 6 15.08 16.99 17.81
CA LYS A 6 14.05 16.03 18.22
C LYS A 6 12.77 16.46 17.51
N HIS A 7 12.27 15.63 16.59
CA HIS A 7 11.08 15.96 15.83
C HIS A 7 9.90 15.85 16.79
N ASP A 8 9.25 16.98 17.08
CA ASP A 8 8.05 17.01 17.90
C ASP A 8 6.88 16.49 17.06
N LEU A 9 6.51 15.23 17.29
CA LEU A 9 5.43 14.56 16.57
C LEU A 9 4.07 15.22 16.80
N SER A 10 3.91 16.05 17.84
CA SER A 10 2.66 16.81 18.07
C SER A 10 2.42 17.89 17.01
N LEU A 11 3.43 18.26 16.23
CA LEU A 11 3.33 19.18 15.11
C LEU A 11 2.95 18.48 13.79
N TRP A 12 2.92 17.14 13.76
CA TRP A 12 2.60 16.41 12.55
C TRP A 12 1.08 16.39 12.36
N THR A 13 0.64 16.92 11.22
CA THR A 13 -0.76 16.82 10.81
C THR A 13 -0.91 15.57 9.95
N VAL A 14 -1.69 14.60 10.44
CA VAL A 14 -2.10 13.45 9.62
C VAL A 14 -3.32 13.89 8.81
N THR A 15 -3.15 14.02 7.51
CA THR A 15 -4.23 14.26 6.56
C THR A 15 -4.56 12.96 5.83
N ASP A 16 -5.85 12.72 5.65
CA ASP A 16 -6.32 11.71 4.70
C ASP A 16 -6.53 12.40 3.35
N ASP A 17 -5.42 12.65 2.66
CA ASP A 17 -5.33 13.34 1.37
C ASP A 17 -5.30 12.36 0.20
N TRP A 18 -5.94 11.20 0.35
CA TRP A 18 -6.01 10.20 -0.71
C TRP A 18 -6.79 10.72 -1.92
N PRO A 19 -6.36 10.36 -3.14
CA PRO A 19 -7.08 10.71 -4.34
C PRO A 19 -8.45 10.06 -4.35
N HIS A 20 -9.37 10.63 -5.15
CA HIS A 20 -10.66 9.98 -5.37
C HIS A 20 -10.45 8.54 -5.88
N PRO A 21 -11.27 7.57 -5.42
CA PRO A 21 -11.19 6.20 -5.90
C PRO A 21 -11.23 6.15 -7.42
N VAL A 22 -10.22 5.51 -8.00
CA VAL A 22 -10.18 5.26 -9.45
C VAL A 22 -10.94 3.97 -9.70
N PRO A 23 -11.98 3.97 -10.55
CA PRO A 23 -12.71 2.75 -10.87
C PRO A 23 -11.79 1.79 -11.64
N VAL A 24 -11.80 0.53 -11.24
CA VAL A 24 -11.07 -0.56 -11.90
C VAL A 24 -12.09 -1.49 -12.54
N THR A 25 -11.84 -1.90 -13.77
CA THR A 25 -12.67 -2.84 -14.52
C THR A 25 -12.25 -4.29 -14.28
N GLU A 26 -13.16 -5.24 -14.52
CA GLU A 26 -12.85 -6.67 -14.37
C GLU A 26 -11.67 -7.09 -15.26
N ALA A 27 -11.60 -6.57 -16.49
CA ALA A 27 -10.50 -6.85 -17.41
C ALA A 27 -9.13 -6.36 -16.89
N GLU A 28 -9.10 -5.26 -16.13
CA GLU A 28 -7.87 -4.77 -15.50
C GLU A 28 -7.47 -5.64 -14.31
N VAL A 29 -8.44 -6.15 -13.54
CA VAL A 29 -8.21 -7.11 -12.46
C VAL A 29 -7.62 -8.41 -13.02
N GLU A 30 -8.19 -8.94 -14.10
CA GLU A 30 -7.71 -10.16 -14.76
C GLU A 30 -6.25 -10.04 -15.22
N VAL A 31 -5.86 -8.89 -15.79
CA VAL A 31 -4.45 -8.63 -16.17
C VAL A 31 -3.56 -8.66 -14.93
N PHE A 32 -4.00 -8.06 -13.82
CA PHE A 32 -3.23 -8.04 -12.58
C PHE A 32 -3.05 -9.46 -12.01
N GLU A 33 -4.12 -10.24 -11.96
CA GLU A 33 -4.12 -11.62 -11.47
C GLU A 33 -3.30 -12.55 -12.37
N TYR A 34 -3.27 -12.33 -13.68
CA TYR A 34 -2.45 -13.13 -14.58
C TYR A 34 -0.95 -13.03 -14.27
N TRP A 35 -0.47 -11.85 -13.85
CA TRP A 35 0.95 -11.65 -13.53
C TRP A 35 1.28 -11.97 -12.06
N PHE A 36 0.35 -11.74 -11.14
CA PHE A 36 0.61 -11.80 -9.70
C PHE A 36 -0.15 -12.90 -8.95
N GLY A 37 -1.06 -13.64 -9.61
CA GLY A 37 -1.91 -14.63 -8.97
C GLY A 37 -1.13 -15.72 -8.25
N GLU A 38 -0.09 -16.27 -8.90
CA GLU A 38 0.77 -17.29 -8.29
C GLU A 38 1.56 -16.75 -7.09
N LEU A 39 2.06 -15.50 -7.17
CA LEU A 39 2.78 -14.85 -6.08
C LEU A 39 1.87 -14.63 -4.86
N PHE A 40 0.62 -14.24 -5.09
CA PHE A 40 -0.35 -14.10 -4.02
C PHE A 40 -0.79 -15.44 -3.45
N GLY A 41 -0.88 -16.47 -4.29
CA GLY A 41 -1.01 -17.85 -3.84
C GLY A 41 0.10 -18.20 -2.84
N GLU A 42 1.36 -17.99 -3.19
CA GLU A 42 2.50 -18.30 -2.32
C GLU A 42 2.53 -17.48 -1.01
N ILE A 43 2.24 -16.18 -1.07
CA ILE A 43 2.32 -15.29 0.11
C ILE A 43 1.13 -15.48 1.05
N PHE A 44 -0.04 -15.80 0.52
CA PHE A 44 -1.30 -15.83 1.27
C PHE A 44 -1.88 -17.24 1.42
N ASP A 45 -1.23 -18.29 0.92
CA ASP A 45 -1.64 -19.66 1.22
C ASP A 45 -1.53 -19.89 2.74
N PRO A 46 -2.63 -20.17 3.44
CA PRO A 46 -2.60 -20.44 4.87
C PRO A 46 -1.87 -21.74 5.23
N SER A 47 -1.52 -22.56 4.22
CA SER A 47 -1.07 -23.95 4.42
C SER A 47 0.44 -24.10 4.58
N GLY A 48 1.27 -23.29 3.92
CA GLY A 48 2.74 -23.40 3.97
C GLY A 48 3.33 -24.64 3.30
#